data_AF-A0A0W0Y3Q0-F1
#
_entry.id   AF-A0A0W0Y3Q0-F1
#
_cell.length_a   1.000
_cell.length_b   1.000
_cell.length_c   1.000
_cell.angle_alpha   90.00
_cell.angle_beta   90.00
_cell.angle_gamma   90.00
#
_symmetry.space_group_name_H-M   'P 1'
#
loop_
_entity.id
_entity.type
_entity.pdbx_description
1 polymer ?
#
loop_
_entity_poly.entity_id
_entity_poly.type
_entity_poly.pdbx_seq_one_letter_code
_entity_poly.pdbx_strand_id
1 'polypeptide(L)'
;MILSREEKVCFESKLAAAIQTNPQYFPAVNKISDNILQLLDIPVNRAYILENQLFTDDVMSELFSDTYYGTLDQSLDFCPSQEDMLIAFSDKLSERPVSDLPAVMHLHQLFSQKFYDQLPEKVVKHNDVIRNVDRSKLSMSQRVAIILDSYPQEVTRLKNKVANRIFNNDYFKIPARQKTGNTGQITDNIGVANPEKCRVQQKTKPHQNILGVFLPTNSKWLEEINTLEQPFLAGPSGHTGSSLLMSVMIGNLSADELKEYVTAVMGLLVGGGYHHIHEVGVIAKRIGIPYQANKHYSYLPERFLTDAAMQELSAEYPELLIDKNSQPVTSAPWYEPLKSRLLALADNVADKLVYGAAAINELEGSKLIDPGTNRYFMFNHTQTVALATNNTAQISGHSVPALGK
;
A
#
# COMPACT_ATOMS: atom_id res chain seq x y z
N MET A 1 24.43 -17.25 -7.44
CA MET A 1 24.35 -16.38 -8.64
C MET A 1 23.71 -15.08 -8.20
N ILE A 2 24.13 -13.93 -8.72
CA ILE A 2 23.45 -12.66 -8.47
C ILE A 2 22.55 -12.43 -9.68
N LEU A 3 21.24 -12.29 -9.45
CA LEU A 3 20.29 -11.99 -10.52
C LEU A 3 20.51 -10.57 -11.04
N SER A 4 20.44 -10.42 -12.35
CA SER A 4 20.38 -9.12 -13.02
C SER A 4 19.12 -8.34 -12.62
N ARG A 5 19.12 -7.02 -12.87
CA ARG A 5 17.92 -6.19 -12.69
C ARG A 5 16.74 -6.69 -13.52
N GLU A 6 16.99 -7.11 -14.77
CA GLU A 6 15.93 -7.62 -15.65
C GLU A 6 15.29 -8.90 -15.09
N GLU A 7 16.09 -9.82 -14.57
CA GLU A 7 15.59 -11.06 -13.95
C GLU A 7 14.80 -10.77 -12.67
N LYS A 8 15.25 -9.83 -11.84
CA LYS A 8 14.50 -9.37 -10.65
C LYS A 8 13.15 -8.79 -11.04
N VAL A 9 13.10 -7.93 -12.06
CA VAL A 9 11.83 -7.39 -12.57
C VAL A 9 10.92 -8.50 -13.07
N CYS A 10 11.46 -9.50 -13.77
CA CYS A 10 10.67 -10.64 -14.21
C CYS A 10 10.08 -11.44 -13.04
N PHE A 11 10.89 -11.75 -12.04
CA PHE A 11 10.44 -12.38 -10.80
C PHE A 11 9.33 -11.58 -10.13
N GLU A 12 9.50 -10.27 -9.97
CA GLU A 12 8.52 -9.39 -9.33
C GLU A 12 7.18 -9.37 -10.05
N SER A 13 7.19 -9.31 -11.39
CA SER A 13 5.99 -9.39 -12.23
C SER A 13 5.27 -10.74 -12.07
N LYS A 14 6.01 -11.86 -12.05
CA LYS A 14 5.41 -13.18 -11.83
C LYS A 14 4.88 -13.37 -10.41
N LEU A 15 5.60 -12.86 -9.40
CA LEU A 15 5.14 -12.88 -8.01
C LEU A 15 3.87 -12.04 -7.83
N ALA A 16 3.80 -10.85 -8.44
CA ALA A 16 2.58 -10.04 -8.43
C ALA A 16 1.40 -10.79 -9.07
N ALA A 17 1.62 -11.49 -10.18
CA ALA A 17 0.58 -12.33 -10.80
C ALA A 17 0.12 -13.46 -9.85
N ALA A 18 1.06 -14.18 -9.22
CA ALA A 18 0.74 -15.24 -8.26
C ALA A 18 -0.07 -14.71 -7.05
N ILE A 19 0.23 -13.50 -6.59
CA ILE A 19 -0.54 -12.83 -5.52
C ILE A 19 -1.97 -12.54 -5.99
N GLN A 20 -2.13 -11.98 -7.19
CA GLN A 20 -3.44 -11.56 -7.70
C GLN A 20 -4.36 -12.72 -8.05
N THR A 21 -3.83 -13.85 -8.51
CA THR A 21 -4.61 -15.05 -8.83
C THR A 21 -4.99 -15.88 -7.62
N ASN A 22 -4.39 -15.59 -6.45
CA ASN A 22 -4.64 -16.35 -5.23
C ASN A 22 -5.07 -15.50 -4.03
N PRO A 23 -6.14 -14.69 -4.15
CA PRO A 23 -6.63 -13.82 -3.08
C PRO A 23 -7.02 -14.55 -1.80
N GLN A 24 -7.36 -15.84 -1.88
CA GLN A 24 -7.73 -16.69 -0.75
C GLN A 24 -6.63 -16.80 0.32
N TYR A 25 -5.35 -16.57 -0.04
CA TYR A 25 -4.26 -16.54 0.93
C TYR A 25 -4.10 -15.20 1.65
N PHE A 26 -5.02 -14.25 1.49
CA PHE A 26 -4.96 -12.95 2.16
C PHE A 26 -6.28 -12.52 2.84
N PRO A 27 -6.96 -13.32 3.69
CA PRO A 27 -8.07 -12.86 4.56
C PRO A 27 -7.85 -11.56 5.34
N ALA A 28 -6.61 -11.14 5.64
CA ALA A 28 -6.37 -9.80 6.17
C ALA A 28 -6.97 -8.69 5.27
N VAL A 29 -7.05 -8.89 3.96
CA VAL A 29 -7.72 -7.97 3.01
C VAL A 29 -9.21 -7.87 3.34
N ASN A 30 -9.90 -9.00 3.55
CA ASN A 30 -11.31 -9.00 3.97
C ASN A 30 -11.50 -8.26 5.29
N LYS A 31 -10.62 -8.50 6.27
CA LYS A 31 -10.67 -7.82 7.57
C LYS A 31 -10.51 -6.31 7.44
N ILE A 32 -9.60 -5.83 6.58
CA ILE A 32 -9.50 -4.39 6.29
C ILE A 32 -10.75 -3.89 5.55
N SER A 33 -11.27 -4.62 4.56
CA SER A 33 -12.53 -4.26 3.89
C SER A 33 -13.69 -4.14 4.89
N ASP A 34 -13.86 -5.10 5.79
CA ASP A 34 -14.91 -5.08 6.81
C ASP A 34 -14.77 -3.87 7.74
N ASN A 35 -13.54 -3.52 8.13
CA ASN A 35 -13.27 -2.34 8.95
C ASN A 35 -13.53 -1.02 8.20
N ILE A 36 -13.26 -0.97 6.89
CA ILE A 36 -13.62 0.18 6.04
C ILE A 36 -15.15 0.30 5.96
N LEU A 37 -15.85 -0.78 5.64
CA LEU A 37 -17.31 -0.82 5.59
C LEU A 37 -17.92 -0.35 6.92
N GLN A 38 -17.39 -0.84 8.03
CA GLN A 38 -17.85 -0.44 9.36
C GLN A 38 -17.72 1.06 9.61
N LEU A 39 -16.68 1.73 9.08
CA LEU A 39 -16.52 3.19 9.14
C LEU A 39 -17.48 3.91 8.20
N LEU A 40 -17.67 3.40 6.98
CA LEU A 40 -18.59 3.98 5.99
C LEU A 40 -20.06 3.90 6.45
N ASP A 41 -20.42 2.83 7.17
CA ASP A 41 -21.77 2.57 7.66
C ASP A 41 -22.13 3.35 8.93
N ILE A 42 -21.16 4.03 9.58
CA ILE A 42 -21.47 4.91 10.72
C ILE A 42 -22.38 6.03 10.20
N PRO A 43 -23.59 6.23 10.77
CA PRO A 43 -24.57 7.18 10.21
C PRO A 43 -24.02 8.59 9.98
N VAL A 44 -23.18 9.10 10.90
CA VAL A 44 -22.56 10.43 10.75
C VAL A 44 -21.53 10.47 9.61
N ASN A 45 -20.78 9.40 9.38
CA ASN A 45 -19.82 9.32 8.28
C ASN A 45 -20.53 9.20 6.95
N ARG A 46 -21.55 8.33 6.87
CA ARG A 46 -22.37 8.16 5.66
C ARG A 46 -23.03 9.48 5.25
N ALA A 47 -23.68 10.17 6.18
CA ALA A 47 -24.27 11.48 5.91
C ALA A 47 -23.22 12.48 5.42
N TYR A 48 -22.06 12.55 6.10
CA TYR A 48 -20.97 13.43 5.71
C TYR A 48 -20.45 13.16 4.29
N ILE A 49 -20.27 11.89 3.90
CA ILE A 49 -19.81 11.49 2.56
C ILE A 49 -20.75 12.02 1.48
N LEU A 50 -22.07 11.83 1.68
CA LEU A 50 -23.10 12.21 0.72
C LEU A 50 -23.28 13.73 0.64
N GLU A 51 -23.32 14.41 1.80
CA GLU A 51 -23.53 15.86 1.88
C GLU A 51 -22.33 16.65 1.36
N ASN A 52 -21.10 16.16 1.57
CA ASN A 52 -19.87 16.83 1.14
C ASN A 52 -19.33 16.32 -0.20
N GLN A 53 -20.08 15.44 -0.88
CA GLN A 53 -19.76 14.92 -2.22
C GLN A 53 -18.33 14.38 -2.33
N LEU A 54 -17.93 13.48 -1.42
CA LEU A 54 -16.54 13.00 -1.38
C LEU A 54 -16.13 12.17 -2.61
N PHE A 55 -17.08 11.60 -3.36
CA PHE A 55 -16.82 11.04 -4.69
C PHE A 55 -16.75 12.16 -5.73
N THR A 56 -15.65 12.91 -5.68
CA THR A 56 -15.31 13.96 -6.65
C THR A 56 -15.03 13.38 -8.05
N ASP A 57 -14.98 14.23 -9.08
CA ASP A 57 -14.61 13.83 -10.45
C ASP A 57 -13.25 13.10 -10.51
N ASP A 58 -12.28 13.54 -9.71
CA ASP A 58 -10.97 12.88 -9.61
C ASP A 58 -11.10 11.46 -9.03
N VAL A 59 -11.93 11.27 -8.01
CA VAL A 59 -12.20 9.95 -7.42
C VAL A 59 -12.92 9.05 -8.41
N MET A 60 -13.92 9.57 -9.13
CA MET A 60 -14.64 8.82 -10.17
C MET A 60 -13.70 8.43 -11.32
N SER A 61 -12.80 9.34 -11.72
CA SER A 61 -11.79 9.05 -12.74
C SER A 61 -10.85 7.93 -12.30
N GLU A 62 -10.36 7.95 -11.06
CA GLU A 62 -9.54 6.85 -10.52
C GLU A 62 -10.33 5.53 -10.52
N LEU A 63 -11.59 5.54 -10.09
CA LEU A 63 -12.41 4.32 -9.97
C LEU A 63 -12.79 3.68 -11.31
N PHE A 64 -13.03 4.46 -12.37
CA PHE A 64 -13.62 3.95 -13.61
C PHE A 64 -12.83 4.25 -14.89
N SER A 65 -11.71 4.96 -14.81
CA SER A 65 -10.90 5.20 -16.01
C SER A 65 -10.30 3.91 -16.54
N ASP A 66 -10.31 3.74 -17.86
CA ASP A 66 -9.62 2.66 -18.58
C ASP A 66 -8.08 2.71 -18.46
N THR A 67 -7.53 3.66 -17.69
CA THR A 67 -6.09 3.85 -17.54
C THR A 67 -5.59 3.61 -16.12
N TYR A 68 -6.47 3.40 -15.14
CA TYR A 68 -6.07 3.06 -13.78
C TYR A 68 -6.05 1.55 -13.56
N TYR A 69 -5.13 1.09 -12.71
CA TYR A 69 -5.02 -0.32 -12.36
C TYR A 69 -5.92 -0.66 -11.17
N GLY A 70 -6.71 -1.72 -11.28
CA GLY A 70 -7.70 -2.09 -10.26
C GLY A 70 -8.94 -1.18 -10.28
N THR A 71 -9.39 -0.76 -11.46
CA THR A 71 -10.65 -0.04 -11.60
C THR A 71 -11.86 -0.94 -11.33
N LEU A 72 -13.02 -0.32 -11.11
CA LEU A 72 -14.29 -1.03 -11.03
C LEU A 72 -14.77 -1.36 -12.45
N ASP A 73 -15.11 -2.62 -12.67
CA ASP A 73 -15.46 -3.17 -13.99
C ASP A 73 -16.73 -2.60 -14.62
N GLN A 74 -17.52 -1.84 -13.87
CA GLN A 74 -18.80 -1.33 -14.33
C GLN A 74 -18.60 -0.03 -15.11
N SER A 75 -18.80 -0.09 -16.44
CA SER A 75 -19.03 1.12 -17.21
C SER A 75 -20.31 1.76 -16.70
N LEU A 76 -20.20 2.98 -16.18
CA LEU A 76 -21.36 3.74 -15.76
C LEU A 76 -21.99 4.36 -17.01
N ASP A 77 -23.08 3.76 -17.49
CA ASP A 77 -23.87 4.27 -18.63
C ASP A 77 -24.61 5.59 -18.29
N PHE A 78 -24.51 6.06 -17.04
CA PHE A 78 -25.11 7.28 -16.53
C PHE A 78 -24.19 7.95 -15.51
N CYS A 79 -24.41 9.25 -15.23
CA CYS A 79 -23.69 9.95 -14.16
C CYS A 79 -24.18 9.43 -12.79
N PRO A 80 -23.38 8.66 -12.04
CA PRO A 80 -23.82 8.09 -10.77
C PRO A 80 -24.03 9.19 -9.72
N SER A 81 -25.02 9.01 -8.85
CA SER A 81 -25.11 9.83 -7.64
C SER A 81 -24.03 9.42 -6.62
N GLN A 82 -23.77 10.27 -5.61
CA GLN A 82 -22.87 9.91 -4.49
C GLN A 82 -23.31 8.62 -3.78
N GLU A 83 -24.62 8.37 -3.75
CA GLU A 83 -25.21 7.17 -3.17
C GLU A 83 -24.90 5.94 -4.02
N ASP A 84 -25.09 6.02 -5.34
CA ASP A 84 -24.74 4.91 -6.26
C ASP A 84 -23.25 4.57 -6.16
N MET A 85 -22.40 5.60 -6.06
CA MET A 85 -20.96 5.45 -5.86
C MET A 85 -20.61 4.75 -4.56
N LEU A 86 -21.24 5.15 -3.45
CA LEU A 86 -21.03 4.53 -2.15
C LEU A 86 -21.48 3.07 -2.15
N ILE A 87 -22.61 2.76 -2.79
CA ILE A 87 -23.11 1.39 -2.95
C ILE A 87 -22.10 0.56 -3.75
N ALA A 88 -21.67 1.02 -4.92
CA ALA A 88 -20.69 0.29 -5.74
C ALA A 88 -19.36 0.06 -5.00
N PHE A 89 -18.90 1.06 -4.25
CA PHE A 89 -17.71 0.97 -3.40
C PHE A 89 -17.88 -0.10 -2.31
N SER A 90 -19.00 -0.06 -1.59
CA SER A 90 -19.30 -1.01 -0.51
C SER A 90 -19.54 -2.44 -1.02
N ASP A 91 -20.23 -2.59 -2.14
CA ASP A 91 -20.50 -3.90 -2.77
C ASP A 91 -19.19 -4.60 -3.13
N LYS A 92 -18.26 -3.87 -3.75
CA LYS A 92 -16.96 -4.45 -4.12
C LYS A 92 -16.11 -4.79 -2.89
N LEU A 93 -16.13 -3.97 -1.84
CA LEU A 93 -15.46 -4.29 -0.58
C LEU A 93 -16.07 -5.50 0.15
N SER A 94 -17.37 -5.75 -0.05
CA SER A 94 -18.12 -6.84 0.57
C SER A 94 -18.02 -8.17 -0.17
N GLU A 95 -17.37 -8.19 -1.34
CA GLU A 95 -17.27 -9.38 -2.20
C GLU A 95 -16.50 -10.53 -1.52
N ARG A 96 -17.14 -11.71 -1.38
CA ARG A 96 -16.53 -12.91 -0.77
C ARG A 96 -16.86 -14.16 -1.60
N PRO A 97 -15.86 -14.95 -2.02
CA PRO A 97 -14.42 -14.65 -1.95
C PRO A 97 -14.07 -13.43 -2.82
N VAL A 98 -12.97 -12.74 -2.49
CA VAL A 98 -12.44 -11.67 -3.34
C VAL A 98 -12.01 -12.29 -4.67
N SER A 99 -12.68 -11.95 -5.77
CA SER A 99 -12.30 -12.44 -7.11
C SER A 99 -11.33 -11.51 -7.85
N ASP A 100 -11.33 -10.23 -7.48
CA ASP A 100 -10.49 -9.19 -8.08
C ASP A 100 -9.71 -8.45 -6.99
N LEU A 101 -8.53 -8.98 -6.66
CA LEU A 101 -7.67 -8.40 -5.64
C LEU A 101 -7.19 -6.99 -6.00
N PRO A 102 -6.72 -6.69 -7.24
CA PRO A 102 -6.39 -5.33 -7.65
C PRO A 102 -7.50 -4.32 -7.36
N ALA A 103 -8.75 -4.61 -7.74
CA ALA A 103 -9.85 -3.68 -7.49
C ALA A 103 -10.08 -3.41 -6.00
N VAL A 104 -10.15 -4.45 -5.16
CA VAL A 104 -10.34 -4.28 -3.71
C VAL A 104 -9.20 -3.50 -3.08
N MET A 105 -7.94 -3.81 -3.44
CA MET A 105 -6.79 -3.10 -2.90
C MET A 105 -6.72 -1.65 -3.37
N HIS A 106 -7.17 -1.36 -4.59
CA HIS A 106 -7.29 0.00 -5.07
C HIS A 106 -8.31 0.78 -4.24
N LEU A 107 -9.48 0.21 -3.93
CA LEU A 107 -10.46 0.83 -3.02
C LEU A 107 -9.88 1.10 -1.63
N HIS A 108 -9.06 0.20 -1.08
CA HIS A 108 -8.38 0.45 0.21
C HIS A 108 -7.44 1.65 0.15
N GLN A 109 -6.69 1.78 -0.94
CA GLN A 109 -5.79 2.91 -1.17
C GLN A 109 -6.59 4.21 -1.30
N LEU A 110 -7.67 4.18 -2.09
CA LEU A 110 -8.55 5.32 -2.32
C LEU A 110 -9.21 5.78 -1.01
N PHE A 111 -9.71 4.84 -0.21
CA PHE A 111 -10.25 5.12 1.12
C PHE A 111 -9.21 5.81 2.02
N SER A 112 -8.00 5.25 2.10
CA SER A 112 -6.90 5.79 2.91
C SER A 112 -6.54 7.23 2.52
N GLN A 113 -6.50 7.52 1.23
CA GLN A 113 -6.02 8.80 0.71
C GLN A 113 -7.08 9.88 0.62
N LYS A 114 -8.32 9.52 0.27
CA LYS A 114 -9.37 10.48 -0.08
C LYS A 114 -10.49 10.53 0.96
N PHE A 115 -10.72 9.49 1.75
CA PHE A 115 -11.88 9.41 2.63
C PHE A 115 -11.52 9.50 4.11
N TYR A 116 -10.59 8.66 4.58
CA TYR A 116 -10.38 8.42 6.01
C TYR A 116 -10.19 9.70 6.84
N ASP A 117 -9.37 10.64 6.36
CA ASP A 117 -9.10 11.89 7.09
C ASP A 117 -10.28 12.85 7.14
N GLN A 118 -11.19 12.74 6.18
CA GLN A 118 -12.38 13.58 6.09
C GLN A 118 -13.51 13.08 6.98
N LEU A 119 -13.49 11.81 7.40
CA LEU A 119 -14.57 11.23 8.20
C LEU A 119 -14.67 11.88 9.59
N PRO A 120 -15.88 12.26 10.04
CA PRO A 120 -16.10 12.73 11.42
C PRO A 120 -15.68 11.70 12.47
N GLU A 121 -16.06 10.43 12.31
CA GLU A 121 -15.71 9.32 13.20
C GLU A 121 -14.68 8.42 12.51
N LYS A 122 -13.55 8.18 13.19
CA LYS A 122 -12.37 7.53 12.57
C LYS A 122 -11.96 6.22 13.27
N VAL A 123 -12.63 5.85 14.36
CA VAL A 123 -12.27 4.71 15.18
C VAL A 123 -13.17 3.52 14.89
N VAL A 124 -12.54 2.40 14.54
CA VAL A 124 -13.22 1.10 14.37
C VAL A 124 -13.40 0.46 15.74
N LYS A 125 -14.59 -0.06 16.00
CA LYS A 125 -14.86 -0.81 17.24
C LYS A 125 -14.54 -2.27 17.01
N HIS A 126 -13.51 -2.75 17.68
CA HIS A 126 -13.07 -4.13 17.58
C HIS A 126 -13.66 -4.94 18.74
N ASN A 127 -14.55 -5.90 18.43
CA ASN A 127 -15.13 -6.77 19.47
C ASN A 127 -14.10 -7.75 20.07
N ASP A 128 -13.04 -8.07 19.33
CA ASP A 128 -12.05 -9.09 19.67
C ASP A 128 -10.66 -8.50 20.01
N VAL A 129 -10.61 -7.32 20.65
CA VAL A 129 -9.31 -6.77 21.08
C VAL A 129 -8.68 -7.70 22.11
N ILE A 130 -7.54 -8.29 21.75
CA ILE A 130 -6.81 -9.21 22.60
C ILE A 130 -6.19 -8.44 23.77
N ARG A 131 -6.85 -8.40 24.93
CA ARG A 131 -6.39 -7.67 26.12
C ARG A 131 -5.41 -8.46 27.00
N ASN A 132 -5.36 -9.79 26.86
CA ASN A 132 -4.60 -10.70 27.73
C ASN A 132 -3.36 -11.34 27.08
N VAL A 133 -2.87 -10.80 25.95
CA VAL A 133 -1.64 -11.29 25.31
C VAL A 133 -0.46 -10.41 25.70
N ASP A 134 0.69 -11.07 25.88
CA ASP A 134 1.99 -10.42 26.03
C ASP A 134 2.19 -9.36 24.95
N ARG A 135 2.31 -8.09 25.36
CA ARG A 135 2.41 -6.94 24.47
C ARG A 135 3.62 -7.01 23.53
N SER A 136 4.67 -7.73 23.92
CA SER A 136 5.86 -7.94 23.07
C SER A 136 5.57 -8.76 21.82
N LYS A 137 4.50 -9.57 21.85
CA LYS A 137 4.06 -10.42 20.72
C LYS A 137 3.04 -9.74 19.81
N LEU A 138 2.52 -8.58 20.22
CA LEU A 138 1.53 -7.85 19.45
C LEU A 138 2.17 -7.14 18.27
N SER A 139 1.48 -7.17 17.13
CA SER A 139 1.86 -6.36 15.98
C SER A 139 1.72 -4.85 16.30
N MET A 140 2.22 -3.99 15.41
CA MET A 140 1.91 -2.56 15.51
C MET A 140 0.40 -2.27 15.40
N SER A 141 -0.30 -2.93 14.47
CA SER A 141 -1.73 -2.73 14.23
C SER A 141 -2.57 -3.10 15.46
N GLN A 142 -2.27 -4.23 16.11
CA GLN A 142 -2.94 -4.64 17.36
C GLN A 142 -2.69 -3.66 18.52
N ARG A 143 -1.45 -3.17 18.66
CA ARG A 143 -1.12 -2.17 19.69
C ARG A 143 -1.89 -0.87 19.50
N VAL A 144 -2.01 -0.41 18.25
CA VAL A 144 -2.79 0.78 17.92
C VAL A 144 -4.27 0.55 18.20
N ALA A 145 -4.83 -0.60 17.77
CA ALA A 145 -6.22 -0.97 18.04
C ALA A 145 -6.56 -0.98 19.54
N ILE A 146 -5.70 -1.56 20.40
CA ILE A 146 -5.89 -1.57 21.86
C ILE A 146 -5.98 -0.14 22.43
N ILE A 147 -5.11 0.76 21.97
CA ILE A 147 -5.10 2.13 22.46
C ILE A 147 -6.34 2.87 21.98
N LEU A 148 -6.73 2.73 20.71
CA LEU A 148 -7.93 3.40 20.17
C LEU A 148 -9.23 2.88 20.77
N ASP A 149 -9.31 1.59 21.07
CA ASP A 149 -10.46 1.00 21.77
C ASP A 149 -10.62 1.56 23.19
N SER A 150 -9.51 1.88 23.85
CA SER A 150 -9.51 2.45 25.20
C SER A 150 -9.61 3.98 25.20
N TYR A 151 -9.08 4.64 24.17
CA TYR A 151 -8.93 6.09 24.07
C TYR A 151 -9.17 6.58 22.63
N PRO A 152 -10.42 6.58 22.14
CA PRO A 152 -10.75 6.95 20.75
C PRO A 152 -10.26 8.36 20.36
N GLN A 153 -10.25 9.29 21.32
CA GLN A 153 -9.77 10.67 21.12
C GLN A 153 -8.30 10.76 20.71
N GLU A 154 -7.52 9.70 20.91
CA GLU A 154 -6.08 9.65 20.59
C GLU A 154 -5.79 9.40 19.10
N VAL A 155 -6.82 9.18 18.28
CA VAL A 155 -6.69 8.80 16.86
C VAL A 155 -5.74 9.69 16.08
N THR A 156 -5.85 11.01 16.20
CA THR A 156 -4.99 11.95 15.50
C THR A 156 -3.54 11.86 15.95
N ARG A 157 -3.30 11.78 17.27
CA ARG A 157 -1.94 11.69 17.82
C ARG A 157 -1.28 10.37 17.41
N LEU A 158 -2.01 9.26 17.50
CA LEU A 158 -1.51 7.94 17.10
C LEU A 158 -1.23 7.87 15.61
N LYS A 159 -2.13 8.37 14.77
CA LYS A 159 -1.91 8.46 13.32
C LYS A 159 -0.63 9.21 13.01
N ASN A 160 -0.42 10.39 13.60
CA ASN A 160 0.79 11.18 13.41
C ASN A 160 2.05 10.44 13.87
N LYS A 161 1.97 9.69 14.96
CA LYS A 161 3.08 8.87 15.45
C LYS A 161 3.44 7.74 14.49
N VAL A 162 2.45 7.01 13.99
CA VAL A 162 2.66 5.94 13.00
C VAL A 162 3.16 6.52 11.69
N ALA A 163 2.55 7.60 11.20
CA ALA A 163 2.99 8.32 10.01
C ALA A 163 4.45 8.77 10.14
N ASN A 164 4.83 9.39 11.26
CA ASN A 164 6.23 9.75 11.51
C ASN A 164 7.14 8.51 11.48
N ARG A 165 6.72 7.36 12.01
CA ARG A 165 7.54 6.14 11.93
C ARG A 165 7.71 5.63 10.49
N ILE A 166 6.69 5.76 9.65
CA ILE A 166 6.70 5.34 8.25
C ILE A 166 7.53 6.31 7.39
N PHE A 167 7.32 7.62 7.56
CA PHE A 167 7.82 8.65 6.65
C PHE A 167 9.05 9.43 7.16
N ASN A 168 9.39 9.40 8.45
CA ASN A 168 10.54 10.14 9.00
C ASN A 168 11.87 9.42 8.74
N ASN A 169 12.20 9.23 7.47
CA ASN A 169 13.46 8.65 7.00
C ASN A 169 14.08 9.56 5.94
N ASP A 170 15.40 9.52 5.81
CA ASP A 170 16.17 10.26 4.83
C ASP A 170 15.69 10.00 3.39
N TYR A 171 15.12 8.82 3.12
CA TYR A 171 14.56 8.50 1.79
C TYR A 171 13.38 9.37 1.39
N PHE A 172 12.63 9.92 2.36
CA PHE A 172 11.50 10.83 2.12
C PHE A 172 11.88 12.31 2.28
N LYS A 173 13.04 12.60 2.89
CA LYS A 173 13.49 13.98 3.17
C LYS A 173 14.30 14.59 2.03
N ILE A 174 15.03 13.77 1.29
CA ILE A 174 15.77 14.20 0.09
C ILE A 174 14.86 13.92 -1.10
N PRO A 175 14.81 14.78 -2.14
CA PRO A 175 14.20 14.36 -3.39
C PRO A 175 14.91 13.07 -3.83
N ALA A 176 14.24 11.92 -3.73
CA ALA A 176 14.80 10.64 -4.16
C ALA A 176 14.67 10.47 -5.69
N ARG A 177 13.83 11.31 -6.31
CA ARG A 177 13.41 11.22 -7.71
C ARG A 177 13.11 12.58 -8.30
N GLN A 178 13.22 12.66 -9.61
CA GLN A 178 12.71 13.74 -10.44
C GLN A 178 11.59 13.18 -11.33
N LYS A 179 10.46 13.88 -11.38
CA LYS A 179 9.39 13.57 -12.33
C LYS A 179 9.79 14.12 -13.70
N THR A 180 9.82 13.28 -14.73
CA THR A 180 10.21 13.62 -16.10
C THR A 180 9.06 13.62 -17.08
N GLY A 181 7.98 12.92 -16.76
CA GLY A 181 6.74 12.88 -17.55
C GLY A 181 5.52 12.91 -16.65
N ASN A 182 4.34 13.10 -17.26
CA ASN A 182 3.07 13.04 -16.53
C ASN A 182 2.47 11.65 -16.53
N THR A 183 2.72 10.87 -17.58
CA THR A 183 2.13 9.56 -17.80
C THR A 183 3.16 8.52 -18.17
N GLY A 184 2.97 7.28 -17.70
CA GLY A 184 3.74 6.13 -18.16
C GLY A 184 3.13 5.51 -19.41
N GLN A 185 3.48 4.25 -19.67
CA GLN A 185 3.02 3.50 -20.83
C GLN A 185 1.68 2.81 -20.53
N ILE A 186 0.78 2.78 -21.53
CA ILE A 186 -0.40 1.92 -21.47
C ILE A 186 0.03 0.47 -21.74
N THR A 187 -0.34 -0.44 -20.85
CA THR A 187 0.01 -1.86 -20.93
C THR A 187 -1.13 -2.73 -20.39
N ASP A 188 -1.20 -3.97 -20.86
CA ASP A 188 -2.06 -5.05 -20.34
C ASP A 188 -1.23 -6.12 -19.60
N ASN A 189 0.04 -5.84 -19.32
CA ASN A 189 0.95 -6.74 -18.61
C ASN A 189 0.93 -6.49 -17.11
N ILE A 190 1.17 -7.54 -16.33
CA ILE A 190 1.41 -7.41 -14.88
C ILE A 190 2.84 -6.92 -14.64
N GLY A 191 2.95 -5.76 -14.01
CA GLY A 191 4.19 -5.08 -13.69
C GLY A 191 4.86 -4.45 -14.90
N VAL A 192 6.19 -4.37 -14.87
CA VAL A 192 6.98 -3.68 -15.91
C VAL A 192 7.99 -4.58 -16.62
N ALA A 193 7.89 -5.90 -16.42
CA ALA A 193 8.75 -6.83 -17.12
C ALA A 193 8.51 -6.76 -18.64
N ASN A 194 9.58 -6.88 -19.41
CA ASN A 194 9.46 -6.97 -20.87
C ASN A 194 8.75 -8.29 -21.23
N PRO A 195 7.56 -8.26 -21.87
CA PRO A 195 6.76 -9.46 -22.12
C PRO A 195 7.42 -10.44 -23.12
N GLU A 196 8.34 -9.97 -23.96
CA GLU A 196 9.10 -10.83 -24.88
C GLU A 196 10.15 -11.67 -24.14
N LYS A 197 10.76 -11.09 -23.10
CA LYS A 197 11.81 -11.74 -22.29
C LYS A 197 11.23 -12.47 -21.07
N CYS A 198 10.13 -11.97 -20.52
CA CYS A 198 9.50 -12.47 -19.31
C CYS A 198 8.02 -12.71 -19.58
N ARG A 199 7.67 -13.97 -19.80
CA ARG A 199 6.27 -14.34 -20.00
C ARG A 199 5.56 -14.48 -18.66
N VAL A 200 4.69 -13.53 -18.37
CA VAL A 200 3.64 -13.67 -17.36
C VAL A 200 2.38 -14.14 -18.09
N GLN A 201 1.81 -15.27 -17.66
CA GLN A 201 0.68 -15.88 -18.38
C GLN A 201 -0.60 -15.04 -18.28
N GLN A 202 -0.76 -14.31 -17.17
CA GLN A 202 -1.92 -13.49 -16.90
C GLN A 202 -1.78 -12.10 -17.54
N LYS A 203 -2.86 -11.67 -18.20
CA LYS A 203 -3.06 -10.30 -18.67
C LYS A 203 -4.02 -9.55 -17.78
N THR A 204 -3.93 -8.24 -17.80
CA THR A 204 -4.82 -7.33 -17.07
C THR A 204 -5.67 -6.56 -18.07
N LYS A 205 -6.61 -5.76 -17.56
CA LYS A 205 -7.13 -4.65 -18.37
C LYS A 205 -5.99 -3.69 -18.74
N PRO A 206 -6.09 -3.01 -19.89
CA PRO A 206 -5.19 -1.90 -20.19
C PRO A 206 -5.16 -0.93 -19.02
N HIS A 207 -3.97 -0.50 -18.64
CA HIS A 207 -3.75 0.50 -17.60
C HIS A 207 -2.43 1.21 -17.85
N GLN A 208 -2.26 2.36 -17.22
CA GLN A 208 -1.05 3.15 -17.30
C GLN A 208 -0.10 2.75 -16.17
N ASN A 209 1.12 2.33 -16.50
CA ASN A 209 2.18 2.12 -15.52
C ASN A 209 2.93 3.45 -15.22
N ILE A 210 4.05 3.40 -14.48
CA ILE A 210 4.92 4.58 -14.26
C ILE A 210 6.32 4.45 -14.87
N LEU A 211 6.53 3.47 -15.75
CA LEU A 211 7.84 3.26 -16.38
C LEU A 211 8.27 4.52 -17.16
N GLY A 212 9.44 5.07 -16.80
CA GLY A 212 9.98 6.29 -17.42
C GLY A 212 9.39 7.62 -16.91
N VAL A 213 8.44 7.58 -15.97
CA VAL A 213 7.83 8.78 -15.36
C VAL A 213 8.78 9.44 -14.36
N PHE A 214 9.58 8.64 -13.65
CA PHE A 214 10.52 9.11 -12.65
C PHE A 214 11.95 8.70 -13.02
N LEU A 215 12.88 9.63 -12.82
CA LEU A 215 14.30 9.35 -12.81
C LEU A 215 14.83 9.44 -11.38
N PRO A 216 15.73 8.55 -10.96
CA PRO A 216 16.38 8.68 -9.67
C PRO A 216 17.28 9.92 -9.67
N THR A 217 17.43 10.54 -8.52
CA THR A 217 18.36 11.66 -8.32
C THR A 217 19.46 11.25 -7.34
N ASN A 218 20.56 12.01 -7.29
CA ASN A 218 21.68 11.72 -6.38
C ASN A 218 21.21 11.80 -4.92
N SER A 219 20.99 10.64 -4.31
CA SER A 219 20.37 10.48 -3.01
C SER A 219 20.84 9.18 -2.36
N LYS A 220 20.69 9.08 -1.04
CA LYS A 220 20.94 7.81 -0.31
C LYS A 220 20.10 6.65 -0.85
N TRP A 221 18.91 6.96 -1.37
CA TRP A 221 18.05 5.98 -2.01
C TRP A 221 18.68 5.40 -3.28
N LEU A 222 19.19 6.26 -4.18
CA LEU A 222 19.86 5.80 -5.40
C LEU A 222 21.13 5.01 -5.08
N GLU A 223 21.89 5.43 -4.06
CA GLU A 223 23.05 4.67 -3.58
C GLU A 223 22.65 3.26 -3.16
N GLU A 224 21.62 3.11 -2.31
CA GLU A 224 21.11 1.81 -1.88
C GLU A 224 20.63 0.94 -3.05
N ILE A 225 19.83 1.51 -3.96
CA ILE A 225 19.35 0.80 -5.15
C ILE A 225 20.51 0.29 -6.02
N ASN A 226 21.57 1.08 -6.17
CA ASN A 226 22.75 0.67 -6.92
C ASN A 226 23.55 -0.40 -6.18
N THR A 227 23.82 -0.23 -4.89
CA THR A 227 24.54 -1.20 -4.06
C THR A 227 23.85 -2.56 -4.00
N LEU A 228 22.52 -2.56 -3.93
CA LEU A 228 21.71 -3.78 -3.85
C LEU A 228 21.29 -4.31 -5.23
N GLU A 229 21.73 -3.64 -6.31
CA GLU A 229 21.33 -3.88 -7.69
C GLU A 229 19.81 -4.03 -7.84
N GLN A 230 19.04 -3.22 -7.12
CA GLN A 230 17.59 -3.23 -7.21
C GLN A 230 17.15 -2.49 -8.48
N PRO A 231 16.00 -2.87 -9.03
CA PRO A 231 15.30 -2.05 -10.02
C PRO A 231 14.80 -0.73 -9.40
N PHE A 232 14.70 0.34 -10.21
CA PHE A 232 14.12 1.63 -9.81
C PHE A 232 12.92 1.93 -10.70
N LEU A 233 11.79 2.27 -10.07
CA LEU A 233 10.56 2.63 -10.76
C LEU A 233 10.15 4.05 -10.39
N ALA A 234 9.88 4.24 -9.10
CA ALA A 234 9.41 5.51 -8.58
C ALA A 234 10.14 5.92 -7.31
N GLY A 235 10.85 5.05 -6.61
CA GLY A 235 11.32 5.28 -5.25
C GLY A 235 10.22 5.18 -4.18
N PRO A 236 10.55 5.37 -2.89
CA PRO A 236 9.64 5.10 -1.78
C PRO A 236 8.38 5.93 -1.88
N SER A 237 7.23 5.25 -1.90
CA SER A 237 5.95 5.85 -2.24
C SER A 237 5.20 6.39 -1.03
N GLY A 238 4.57 7.55 -1.21
CA GLY A 238 3.45 7.97 -0.38
C GLY A 238 2.29 6.96 -0.41
N HIS A 239 1.99 6.37 -1.57
CA HIS A 239 0.88 5.41 -1.72
C HIS A 239 1.04 4.18 -0.84
N THR A 240 2.21 3.54 -0.90
CA THR A 240 2.54 2.43 0.01
C THR A 240 2.42 2.86 1.47
N GLY A 241 2.99 4.01 1.83
CA GLY A 241 2.94 4.50 3.20
C GLY A 241 1.51 4.75 3.68
N SER A 242 0.64 5.30 2.84
CA SER A 242 -0.78 5.54 3.16
C SER A 242 -1.55 4.23 3.34
N SER A 243 -1.38 3.23 2.46
CA SER A 243 -2.04 1.92 2.61
C SER A 243 -1.58 1.20 3.88
N LEU A 244 -0.29 1.25 4.18
CA LEU A 244 0.29 0.63 5.38
C LEU A 244 -0.04 1.39 6.67
N LEU A 245 -0.14 2.72 6.62
CA LEU A 245 -0.64 3.51 7.73
C LEU A 245 -2.08 3.11 8.04
N MET A 246 -2.92 2.98 7.03
CA MET A 246 -4.33 2.62 7.19
C MET A 246 -4.49 1.24 7.84
N SER A 247 -3.77 0.22 7.37
CA SER A 247 -3.85 -1.13 7.94
C SER A 247 -3.38 -1.19 9.40
N VAL A 248 -2.48 -0.30 9.80
CA VAL A 248 -2.10 -0.14 11.22
C VAL A 248 -3.20 0.57 12.01
N MET A 249 -3.83 1.61 11.43
CA MET A 249 -4.81 2.44 12.14
C MET A 249 -6.15 1.75 12.38
N ILE A 250 -6.65 0.98 11.41
CA ILE A 250 -8.00 0.36 11.51
C ILE A 250 -7.97 -1.16 11.48
N GLY A 251 -6.81 -1.80 11.29
CA GLY A 251 -6.80 -3.20 10.93
C GLY A 251 -6.94 -4.19 12.09
N ASN A 252 -6.40 -3.85 13.27
CA ASN A 252 -6.21 -4.82 14.37
C ASN A 252 -5.58 -6.14 13.85
N LEU A 253 -4.60 -6.03 12.95
CA LEU A 253 -3.98 -7.17 12.27
C LEU A 253 -2.90 -7.79 13.14
N SER A 254 -2.86 -9.12 13.27
CA SER A 254 -1.71 -9.85 13.83
C SER A 254 -0.45 -9.63 12.97
N ALA A 255 0.70 -10.12 13.43
CA ALA A 255 1.93 -10.01 12.66
C ALA A 255 1.84 -10.73 11.30
N ASP A 256 1.18 -11.89 11.26
CA ASP A 256 1.00 -12.65 10.02
C ASP A 256 -0.09 -12.06 9.15
N GLU A 257 -1.21 -11.61 9.71
CA GLU A 257 -2.24 -10.85 8.95
C GLU A 257 -1.63 -9.58 8.33
N LEU A 258 -0.69 -8.93 9.01
CA LEU A 258 0.00 -7.76 8.46
C LEU A 258 0.91 -8.13 7.28
N LYS A 259 1.58 -9.31 7.30
CA LYS A 259 2.33 -9.83 6.15
C LYS A 259 1.41 -10.11 4.97
N GLU A 260 0.24 -10.70 5.22
CA GLU A 260 -0.77 -10.96 4.19
C GLU A 260 -1.21 -9.65 3.52
N TYR A 261 -1.54 -8.64 4.32
CA TYR A 261 -1.97 -7.36 3.79
C TYR A 261 -0.86 -6.65 3.00
N VAL A 262 0.38 -6.65 3.50
CA VAL A 262 1.53 -6.08 2.79
C VAL A 262 1.79 -6.81 1.47
N THR A 263 1.58 -8.12 1.44
CA THR A 263 1.72 -8.92 0.22
C THR A 263 0.64 -8.55 -0.80
N ALA A 264 -0.61 -8.35 -0.37
CA ALA A 264 -1.67 -7.84 -1.23
C ALA A 264 -1.37 -6.42 -1.77
N VAL A 265 -0.80 -5.53 -0.95
CA VAL A 265 -0.32 -4.20 -1.39
C VAL A 265 0.78 -4.33 -2.45
N MET A 266 1.71 -5.28 -2.31
CA MET A 266 2.70 -5.57 -3.36
C MET A 266 2.01 -6.06 -4.63
N GLY A 267 1.02 -6.94 -4.53
CA GLY A 267 0.21 -7.39 -5.67
C GLY A 267 -0.38 -6.23 -6.46
N LEU A 268 -1.00 -5.25 -5.80
CA LEU A 268 -1.52 -4.05 -6.47
C LEU A 268 -0.41 -3.19 -7.08
N LEU A 269 0.56 -2.75 -6.27
CA LEU A 269 1.51 -1.72 -6.69
C LEU A 269 2.56 -2.24 -7.68
N VAL A 270 3.04 -3.45 -7.47
CA VAL A 270 3.98 -4.10 -8.39
C VAL A 270 3.25 -4.57 -9.62
N GLY A 271 2.05 -5.13 -9.48
CA GLY A 271 1.26 -5.62 -10.60
C GLY A 271 0.73 -4.54 -11.53
N GLY A 272 0.43 -3.33 -11.02
CA GLY A 272 0.10 -2.18 -11.86
C GLY A 272 1.32 -1.46 -12.45
N GLY A 273 2.54 -1.97 -12.18
CA GLY A 273 3.78 -1.35 -12.62
C GLY A 273 4.02 0.02 -12.00
N TYR A 274 3.55 0.24 -10.76
CA TYR A 274 3.71 1.49 -10.00
C TYR A 274 4.97 1.49 -9.13
N HIS A 275 5.36 0.34 -8.62
CA HIS A 275 6.52 0.20 -7.73
C HIS A 275 7.25 -1.12 -7.94
N HIS A 276 8.50 -1.17 -7.49
CA HIS A 276 9.20 -2.43 -7.24
C HIS A 276 8.95 -2.95 -5.83
N ILE A 277 9.16 -4.25 -5.61
CA ILE A 277 9.01 -4.88 -4.29
C ILE A 277 9.91 -4.20 -3.26
N HIS A 278 11.12 -3.79 -3.64
CA HIS A 278 12.02 -3.11 -2.71
C HIS A 278 11.48 -1.77 -2.22
N GLU A 279 10.88 -0.98 -3.11
CA GLU A 279 10.25 0.31 -2.76
C GLU A 279 9.11 0.11 -1.76
N VAL A 280 8.35 -0.98 -1.89
CA VAL A 280 7.27 -1.34 -0.96
C VAL A 280 7.83 -1.90 0.36
N GLY A 281 8.81 -2.79 0.27
CA GLY A 281 9.37 -3.55 1.38
C GLY A 281 10.13 -2.70 2.40
N VAL A 282 10.87 -1.67 1.96
CA VAL A 282 11.55 -0.75 2.87
C VAL A 282 10.57 0.05 3.73
N ILE A 283 9.35 0.28 3.24
CA ILE A 283 8.27 0.93 3.97
C ILE A 283 7.58 -0.08 4.90
N ALA A 284 7.30 -1.29 4.42
CA ALA A 284 6.75 -2.38 5.24
C ALA A 284 7.62 -2.69 6.47
N LYS A 285 8.95 -2.60 6.33
CA LYS A 285 9.89 -2.72 7.46
C LYS A 285 9.60 -1.75 8.60
N ARG A 286 9.10 -0.55 8.30
CA ARG A 286 8.81 0.49 9.30
C ARG A 286 7.64 0.12 10.20
N ILE A 287 6.70 -0.67 9.72
CA ILE A 287 5.56 -1.17 10.50
C ILE A 287 5.82 -2.54 11.16
N GLY A 288 7.04 -3.06 11.07
CA GLY A 288 7.47 -4.28 11.76
C GLY A 288 7.49 -5.54 10.89
N ILE A 289 7.29 -5.43 9.58
CA ILE A 289 7.44 -6.57 8.67
C ILE A 289 8.93 -6.87 8.43
N PRO A 290 9.38 -8.13 8.59
CA PRO A 290 10.77 -8.49 8.37
C PRO A 290 11.11 -8.43 6.87
N TYR A 291 11.75 -7.35 6.44
CA TYR A 291 12.16 -7.15 5.05
C TYR A 291 13.67 -7.08 4.89
N GLN A 292 14.18 -7.83 3.91
CA GLN A 292 15.55 -7.76 3.41
C GLN A 292 15.53 -7.82 1.88
N ALA A 293 16.31 -6.96 1.22
CA ALA A 293 16.44 -6.98 -0.24
C ALA A 293 16.94 -8.34 -0.74
N ASN A 294 16.39 -8.78 -1.88
CA ASN A 294 16.65 -10.08 -2.51
C ASN A 294 16.35 -11.30 -1.61
N LYS A 295 15.54 -11.13 -0.54
CA LYS A 295 15.08 -12.24 0.32
C LYS A 295 13.59 -12.11 0.56
N HIS A 296 12.81 -12.79 -0.25
CA HIS A 296 11.36 -12.61 -0.31
C HIS A 296 10.61 -13.51 0.66
N TYR A 297 11.23 -14.63 1.09
CA TYR A 297 10.60 -15.61 1.98
C TYR A 297 10.08 -15.02 3.30
N SER A 298 10.86 -14.15 3.96
CA SER A 298 10.60 -13.77 5.36
C SER A 298 9.36 -12.91 5.58
N TYR A 299 8.92 -12.17 4.56
CA TYR A 299 7.75 -11.29 4.66
C TYR A 299 6.52 -11.82 3.93
N LEU A 300 6.65 -12.91 3.16
CA LEU A 300 5.51 -13.55 2.53
C LEU A 300 4.76 -14.43 3.56
N PRO A 301 3.42 -14.58 3.46
CA PRO A 301 2.66 -15.44 4.36
C PRO A 301 3.04 -16.91 4.15
N GLU A 302 3.22 -17.66 5.24
CA GLU A 302 3.63 -19.07 5.18
C GLU A 302 2.69 -19.92 4.32
N ARG A 303 1.38 -19.74 4.48
CA ARG A 303 0.37 -20.45 3.67
C ARG A 303 0.42 -20.12 2.18
N PHE A 304 0.89 -18.92 1.81
CA PHE A 304 1.02 -18.54 0.41
C PHE A 304 2.26 -19.20 -0.21
N LEU A 305 3.32 -19.39 0.58
CA LEU A 305 4.55 -20.06 0.12
C LEU A 305 4.30 -21.52 -0.30
N THR A 306 3.23 -22.16 0.20
CA THR A 306 2.84 -23.51 -0.21
C THR A 306 2.03 -23.57 -1.50
N ASP A 307 1.67 -22.44 -2.08
CA ASP A 307 0.90 -22.37 -3.33
C ASP A 307 1.68 -22.91 -4.54
N ALA A 308 0.98 -23.52 -5.51
CA ALA A 308 1.60 -24.09 -6.71
C ALA A 308 2.40 -23.04 -7.51
N ALA A 309 1.86 -21.82 -7.69
CA ALA A 309 2.56 -20.76 -8.40
C ALA A 309 3.81 -20.30 -7.64
N MET A 310 3.76 -20.32 -6.30
CA MET A 310 4.91 -20.01 -5.46
C MET A 310 5.98 -21.12 -5.47
N GLN A 311 5.58 -22.38 -5.59
CA GLN A 311 6.51 -23.49 -5.75
C GLN A 311 7.22 -23.44 -7.11
N GLU A 312 6.49 -23.11 -8.19
CA GLU A 312 7.08 -22.87 -9.51
C GLU A 312 8.09 -21.70 -9.47
N LEU A 313 7.71 -20.59 -8.85
CA LEU A 313 8.62 -19.44 -8.65
C LEU A 313 9.83 -19.79 -7.81
N SER A 314 9.66 -20.61 -6.78
CA SER A 314 10.77 -21.06 -5.92
C SER A 314 11.74 -21.98 -6.67
N ALA A 315 11.24 -22.78 -7.61
CA ALA A 315 12.06 -23.61 -8.47
C ALA A 315 12.82 -22.78 -9.52
N GLU A 316 12.21 -21.73 -10.06
CA GLU A 316 12.82 -20.84 -11.05
C GLU A 316 13.82 -19.84 -10.43
N TYR A 317 13.49 -19.29 -9.26
CA TYR A 317 14.28 -18.25 -8.56
C TYR A 317 14.62 -18.64 -7.11
N PRO A 318 15.33 -19.77 -6.89
CA PRO A 318 15.58 -20.29 -5.55
C PRO A 318 16.32 -19.30 -4.66
N GLU A 319 17.27 -18.52 -5.18
CA GLU A 319 18.04 -17.53 -4.40
C GLU A 319 17.19 -16.40 -3.80
N LEU A 320 16.02 -16.12 -4.36
CA LEU A 320 15.09 -15.10 -3.88
C LEU A 320 14.10 -15.66 -2.84
N LEU A 321 13.83 -16.96 -2.88
CA LEU A 321 12.78 -17.63 -2.09
C LEU A 321 13.29 -18.71 -1.12
N ILE A 322 14.60 -18.97 -1.04
CA ILE A 322 15.14 -19.87 0.00
C ILE A 322 15.16 -19.18 1.37
N ASP A 323 14.55 -19.84 2.36
CA ASP A 323 14.81 -19.52 3.77
C ASP A 323 16.21 -19.98 4.17
N LYS A 324 17.20 -19.10 4.06
CA LYS A 324 18.56 -19.43 4.52
C LYS A 324 18.65 -19.61 6.05
N ASN A 325 17.62 -19.28 6.82
CA ASN A 325 17.54 -19.58 8.25
C ASN A 325 16.96 -20.96 8.56
N SER A 326 16.47 -21.70 7.56
CA SER A 326 16.17 -23.14 7.69
C SER A 326 17.42 -24.02 7.77
N GLN A 327 18.60 -23.45 7.49
CA GLN A 327 19.86 -23.96 8.03
C GLN A 327 19.94 -23.46 9.48
N PRO A 328 20.01 -24.34 10.50
CA PRO A 328 20.18 -23.91 11.87
C PRO A 328 21.48 -23.13 11.94
N VAL A 329 21.39 -21.80 11.97
CA VAL A 329 22.49 -20.99 12.47
C VAL A 329 22.61 -21.43 13.91
N THR A 330 23.65 -22.21 14.22
CA THR A 330 24.08 -22.46 15.58
C THR A 330 24.51 -21.11 16.15
N SER A 331 23.52 -20.29 16.52
CA SER A 331 23.76 -19.07 17.25
C SER A 331 24.45 -19.49 18.53
N ALA A 332 25.57 -18.84 18.84
CA ALA A 332 26.27 -19.11 20.07
C ALA A 332 25.28 -19.00 21.24
N PRO A 333 25.28 -19.89 22.24
CA PRO A 333 24.24 -19.98 23.27
C PRO A 333 23.92 -18.67 24.01
N TRP A 334 24.83 -17.70 23.96
CA TRP A 334 24.70 -16.37 24.57
C TRP A 334 23.97 -15.33 23.70
N TYR A 335 23.80 -15.57 22.40
CA TYR A 335 23.25 -14.59 21.45
C TYR A 335 21.73 -14.39 21.60
N GLU A 336 20.95 -15.48 21.70
CA GLU A 336 19.48 -15.37 21.86
C GLU A 336 19.05 -14.70 23.18
N PRO A 337 19.69 -14.98 24.34
CA PRO A 337 19.44 -14.24 25.57
C PRO A 337 19.76 -12.74 25.46
N LEU A 338 20.86 -12.39 24.77
CA LEU A 338 21.28 -10.99 24.59
C LEU A 338 20.34 -10.24 23.63
N LYS A 339 19.99 -10.86 22.50
CA LYS A 339 19.03 -10.32 21.52
C LYS A 339 17.66 -10.08 22.14
N SER A 340 17.17 -11.05 22.92
CA SER A 340 15.89 -10.92 23.64
C SER A 340 15.93 -9.78 24.66
N ARG A 341 17.03 -9.63 25.40
CA ARG A 341 17.22 -8.52 26.35
C ARG A 341 17.29 -7.15 25.67
N LEU A 342 17.97 -7.06 24.53
CA LEU A 342 18.09 -5.82 23.76
C LEU A 342 16.75 -5.41 23.14
N LEU A 343 15.99 -6.36 22.59
CA LEU A 343 14.65 -6.11 22.07
C LEU A 343 13.69 -5.70 23.20
N ALA A 344 13.71 -6.40 24.33
CA ALA A 344 12.91 -6.04 25.50
C ALA A 344 13.28 -4.64 26.03
N LEU A 345 14.57 -4.26 26.02
CA LEU A 345 14.99 -2.92 26.43
C LEU A 345 14.52 -1.84 25.44
N ALA A 346 14.64 -2.10 24.13
CA ALA A 346 14.19 -1.18 23.08
C ALA A 346 12.66 -0.97 23.14
N ASP A 347 11.91 -2.04 23.35
CA ASP A 347 10.46 -1.98 23.52
C ASP A 347 10.08 -1.27 24.82
N ASN A 348 10.78 -1.52 25.93
CA ASN A 348 10.52 -0.84 27.21
C ASN A 348 10.86 0.66 27.15
N VAL A 349 11.89 1.06 26.40
CA VAL A 349 12.19 2.47 26.12
C VAL A 349 11.15 3.08 25.20
N ALA A 350 10.74 2.39 24.14
CA ALA A 350 9.70 2.86 23.24
C ALA A 350 8.37 3.02 23.99
N ASP A 351 7.97 2.04 24.79
CA ASP A 351 6.78 2.05 25.64
C ASP A 351 6.86 3.14 26.69
N LYS A 352 7.98 3.32 27.40
CA LYS A 352 8.13 4.44 28.35
C LYS A 352 8.04 5.81 27.66
N LEU A 353 8.48 5.93 26.41
CA LEU A 353 8.30 7.15 25.61
C LEU A 353 6.87 7.28 25.06
N VAL A 354 6.15 6.18 24.83
CA VAL A 354 4.74 6.17 24.39
C VAL A 354 3.79 6.50 25.54
N TYR A 355 4.00 5.89 26.69
CA TYR A 355 3.11 5.92 27.86
C TYR A 355 3.52 6.98 28.88
N GLY A 356 4.82 7.26 29.03
CA GLY A 356 5.31 8.37 29.86
C GLY A 356 4.82 9.72 29.33
N ALA A 357 4.77 9.92 28.02
CA ALA A 357 4.23 11.14 27.43
C ALA A 357 2.71 11.30 27.62
N ALA A 358 1.95 10.20 27.76
CA ALA A 358 0.52 10.26 28.05
C ALA A 358 0.25 10.59 29.53
N ALA A 359 1.07 10.07 30.45
CA ALA A 359 0.96 10.36 31.89
C ALA A 359 1.58 11.72 32.30
N ILE A 360 2.60 12.21 31.59
CA ILE A 360 3.25 13.50 31.85
C ILE A 360 2.40 14.67 31.31
N ASN A 361 1.68 14.49 30.20
CA ASN A 361 0.80 15.52 29.65
C ASN A 361 -0.50 15.75 30.46
N GLU A 362 -0.86 14.85 31.39
CA GLU A 362 -1.89 15.13 32.40
C GLU A 362 -1.35 15.98 33.58
N LEU A 363 -0.02 16.08 33.74
CA LEU A 363 0.63 16.83 34.82
C LEU A 363 1.19 18.19 34.39
N GLU A 364 1.51 18.38 33.10
CA GLU A 364 2.00 19.66 32.59
C GLU A 364 1.00 20.29 31.61
N GLY A 365 0.11 21.10 32.18
CA GLY A 365 -0.69 22.05 31.43
C GLY A 365 0.21 23.07 30.72
N SER A 366 -0.02 23.21 29.42
CA SER A 366 0.32 24.36 28.55
C SER A 366 1.77 24.51 28.06
N LYS A 367 1.83 24.81 26.76
CA LYS A 367 2.95 25.39 25.98
C LYS A 367 4.09 24.44 25.62
N LEU A 368 4.03 23.91 24.40
CA LEU A 368 5.11 23.89 23.39
C LEU A 368 4.81 22.83 22.33
N ILE A 369 3.96 23.17 21.35
CA ILE A 369 4.08 22.56 20.01
C ILE A 369 3.93 23.70 19.02
N ASP A 370 5.02 23.97 18.31
CA ASP A 370 5.07 24.86 17.16
C ASP A 370 4.13 24.32 16.06
N PRO A 371 3.10 25.07 15.62
CA PRO A 371 2.20 24.65 14.55
C PRO A 371 2.88 24.60 13.17
N GLY A 372 4.17 24.93 13.05
CA GLY A 372 4.93 24.99 11.80
C GLY A 372 5.18 23.66 11.08
N THR A 373 5.11 22.50 11.74
CA THR A 373 5.34 21.20 11.09
C THR A 373 4.13 20.62 10.36
N ASN A 374 2.96 21.26 10.43
CA ASN A 374 1.73 20.77 9.79
C ASN A 374 1.60 21.09 8.29
N ARG A 375 2.58 21.78 7.68
CA ARG A 375 2.53 22.11 6.24
C ARG A 375 3.04 21.01 5.31
N TYR A 376 3.65 19.94 5.84
CA TYR A 376 4.17 18.83 5.04
C TYR A 376 3.18 17.67 4.87
N PHE A 377 2.07 17.67 5.61
CA PHE A 377 1.07 16.59 5.56
C PHE A 377 -0.10 16.86 4.62
N MET A 378 -0.18 18.07 4.06
CA MET A 378 -0.88 18.27 2.81
C MET A 378 0.14 18.08 1.69
N PHE A 379 0.34 16.83 1.26
CA PHE A 379 0.59 16.66 -0.17
C PHE A 379 -0.58 17.37 -0.84
N ASN A 380 -0.30 18.44 -1.58
CA ASN A 380 -1.30 19.00 -2.47
C ASN A 380 -1.70 17.86 -3.41
N HIS A 381 -2.80 17.18 -3.10
CA HIS A 381 -3.37 16.10 -3.90
C HIS A 381 -3.94 16.62 -5.23
N THR A 382 -3.73 17.90 -5.55
CA THR A 382 -3.89 18.48 -6.90
C THR A 382 -2.83 18.05 -7.90
N GLN A 383 -1.89 17.15 -7.55
CA GLN A 383 -1.15 16.38 -8.56
C GLN A 383 -1.90 15.10 -8.92
N THR A 384 -3.19 15.24 -9.26
CA THR A 384 -3.85 14.34 -10.19
C THR A 384 -2.97 14.27 -11.44
N VAL A 385 -2.68 13.07 -11.93
CA VAL A 385 -2.24 12.91 -13.32
C VAL A 385 -3.43 13.39 -14.14
N ALA A 386 -3.47 14.66 -14.50
CA ALA A 386 -4.51 15.23 -15.32
C ALA A 386 -4.49 14.47 -16.66
N LEU A 387 -5.46 13.58 -16.83
CA LEU A 387 -5.75 12.95 -18.10
C LEU A 387 -6.18 14.07 -19.04
N ALA A 388 -5.39 14.29 -20.10
CA ALA A 388 -5.79 15.16 -21.18
C ALA A 388 -7.08 14.60 -21.79
N THR A 389 -8.16 15.36 -21.70
CA THR A 389 -9.39 15.07 -22.44
C THR A 389 -9.08 15.13 -23.94
N ASN A 390 -9.05 13.97 -24.59
CA ASN A 390 -9.03 13.91 -26.06
C ASN A 390 -10.38 14.39 -26.58
N ASN A 391 -10.47 15.67 -26.94
CA ASN A 391 -11.58 16.20 -27.73
C ASN A 391 -11.45 15.66 -29.16
N THR A 392 -12.13 14.55 -29.45
CA THR A 392 -12.39 14.13 -30.84
C THR A 392 -13.47 15.05 -31.40
N ALA A 393 -13.04 16.15 -32.03
CA ALA A 393 -13.93 17.01 -32.79
C ALA A 393 -14.54 16.22 -33.96
N GLN A 394 -15.88 16.24 -34.04
CA GLN A 394 -16.64 15.82 -35.21
C GLN A 394 -16.15 16.59 -36.44
N ILE A 395 -15.59 15.88 -37.42
CA ILE A 395 -15.42 16.42 -38.77
C ILE A 395 -16.72 16.12 -39.53
N SER A 396 -17.61 17.11 -39.56
CA SER A 396 -18.71 17.16 -40.51
C SER A 396 -18.16 17.31 -41.92
N GLY A 397 -18.49 16.36 -42.80
CA GLY A 397 -18.10 16.38 -44.20
C GLY A 397 -18.65 17.60 -44.93
N HIS A 398 -17.74 18.34 -45.58
CA HIS A 398 -18.07 19.25 -46.67
C HIS A 398 -17.35 18.78 -47.93
N SER A 399 -18.16 18.37 -48.89
CA SER A 399 -17.83 18.05 -50.27
C SER A 399 -17.54 19.33 -51.07
N VAL A 400 -16.41 19.37 -51.79
CA VAL A 400 -16.11 20.34 -52.86
C VAL A 400 -15.32 19.59 -53.96
N PRO A 401 -15.48 19.93 -55.26
CA PRO A 401 -15.51 18.94 -56.34
C PRO A 401 -14.19 18.76 -57.09
N ALA A 402 -14.20 17.73 -57.93
CA ALA A 402 -13.16 17.34 -58.87
C ALA A 402 -12.75 18.47 -59.83
N LEU A 403 -11.43 18.58 -60.04
CA LEU A 403 -10.83 19.20 -61.22
C LEU A 403 -9.71 18.30 -61.76
N GLY A 404 -10.00 17.77 -62.97
CA GLY A 404 -9.17 17.17 -64.02
C GLY A 404 -7.69 16.86 -63.81
N LYS A 405 -7.31 15.63 -64.19
CA LYS A 405 -6.94 15.32 -65.58
C LYS A 405 -7.21 13.85 -65.90
#